data_AF-A0A316KEL0-F1
#
_entry.id   AF-A0A316KEL0-F1
#
_cell.length_a   1.000
_cell.length_b   1.000
_cell.length_c   1.000
_cell.angle_alpha   90.00
_cell.angle_beta   90.00
_cell.angle_gamma   90.00
#
_symmetry.space_group_name_H-M   'P 1'
#
loop_
_entity.id
_entity.type
_entity.pdbx_description
1 polymer ?
#
loop_
_entity_poly.entity_id
_entity_poly.type
_entity_poly.pdbx_seq_one_letter_code
_entity_poly.pdbx_strand_id
1 'polypeptide(L)'
;MKTKKLLLSLILTGAGFSVHAQTDINLALNHQFNGASFSYGTTYDLNGTAVSLSRVQYYMCGFEMTHDGGQTTSMPDAYVLASGNVSNYTLGSENITSLEGFSFDLGVDAARNGMGTQSWPAGHPLAAQSPSMDWSWPGGYFFWVLDGDVDTDADGTPDQAFSLRGLGDVLLTDVSAFSGINLSGNAITIAMDVNVADWLQNIDLATVFSQHDAGANNQLIGTNTNNETVFTLSASLSTEELTLEESHIYADYQMAYAPTIYYDLATANEVDITVVDMTGAVVLEAKQQNPEGNYFIRKELPDGTYLINFTNGEINEQFRFVVKN
;
A
#
# COMPACT_ATOMS: atom_id res chain seq x y z
N MET A 1 -56.53 -33.56 -53.58
CA MET A 1 -55.24 -32.95 -53.14
C MET A 1 -55.41 -32.42 -51.72
N LYS A 2 -54.81 -33.10 -50.73
CA LYS A 2 -54.85 -32.73 -49.31
C LYS A 2 -53.48 -32.21 -48.91
N THR A 3 -53.38 -30.94 -48.52
CA THR A 3 -52.15 -30.36 -47.95
C THR A 3 -52.36 -30.19 -46.45
N LYS A 4 -51.77 -31.10 -45.66
CA LYS A 4 -51.62 -30.95 -44.21
C LYS A 4 -50.56 -29.89 -43.95
N LYS A 5 -50.92 -28.77 -43.33
CA LYS A 5 -49.96 -27.82 -42.75
C LYS A 5 -49.52 -28.36 -41.40
N LEU A 6 -48.26 -28.75 -41.30
CA LEU A 6 -47.61 -29.15 -40.07
C LEU A 6 -47.21 -27.86 -39.33
N LEU A 7 -47.83 -27.56 -38.19
CA LEU A 7 -47.31 -26.55 -37.26
C LEU A 7 -46.22 -27.22 -36.42
N LEU A 8 -44.98 -26.75 -36.60
CA LEU A 8 -43.85 -27.11 -35.76
C LEU A 8 -43.76 -26.08 -34.63
N SER A 9 -44.19 -26.46 -33.42
CA SER A 9 -44.01 -25.67 -32.21
C SER A 9 -42.60 -25.90 -31.68
N LEU A 10 -41.72 -24.92 -31.83
CA LEU A 10 -40.37 -24.94 -31.25
C LEU A 10 -40.48 -24.56 -29.76
N ILE A 11 -40.37 -25.54 -28.87
CA ILE A 11 -40.25 -25.31 -27.42
C ILE A 11 -38.82 -24.84 -27.18
N LEU A 12 -38.64 -23.54 -26.95
CA LEU A 12 -37.38 -22.95 -26.52
C LEU A 12 -37.26 -23.18 -25.00
N THR A 13 -36.64 -24.28 -24.59
CA THR A 13 -36.20 -24.47 -23.20
C THR A 13 -35.11 -23.43 -22.91
N GLY A 14 -35.49 -22.33 -22.27
CA GLY A 14 -34.54 -21.36 -21.72
C GLY A 14 -33.78 -22.01 -20.58
N ALA A 15 -32.53 -22.41 -20.85
CA ALA A 15 -31.57 -22.65 -19.78
C ALA A 15 -31.34 -21.31 -19.08
N GLY A 16 -31.80 -21.20 -17.84
CA GLY A 16 -31.45 -20.08 -16.97
C GLY A 16 -29.95 -20.16 -16.69
N PHE A 17 -29.16 -19.40 -17.44
CA PHE A 17 -27.78 -19.13 -17.04
C PHE A 17 -27.86 -18.23 -15.81
N SER A 18 -27.64 -18.80 -14.63
CA SER A 18 -27.30 -18.00 -13.46
C SER A 18 -25.92 -17.41 -13.72
N VAL A 19 -25.90 -16.18 -14.23
CA VAL A 19 -24.69 -15.36 -14.21
C VAL A 19 -24.52 -14.96 -12.75
N HIS A 20 -23.60 -15.63 -12.04
CA HIS A 20 -23.14 -15.13 -10.77
C HIS A 20 -22.36 -13.85 -11.06
N ALA A 21 -22.81 -12.72 -10.48
CA ALA A 21 -22.00 -11.51 -10.50
C ALA A 21 -20.73 -11.79 -9.69
N GLN A 22 -19.58 -11.37 -10.20
CA GLN A 22 -18.35 -11.38 -9.43
C GLN A 22 -18.46 -10.35 -8.29
N THR A 23 -17.85 -10.68 -7.16
CA THR A 23 -17.76 -9.84 -5.97
C THR A 23 -16.42 -9.15 -5.97
N ASP A 24 -16.41 -7.82 -5.90
CA ASP A 24 -15.17 -7.05 -5.81
C ASP A 24 -14.53 -7.25 -4.43
N ILE A 25 -13.23 -7.54 -4.41
CA ILE A 25 -12.45 -7.77 -3.20
C ILE A 25 -11.47 -6.62 -3.03
N ASN A 26 -11.57 -5.92 -1.90
CA ASN A 26 -10.76 -4.77 -1.56
C ASN A 26 -10.09 -4.96 -0.19
N LEU A 27 -8.97 -4.28 0.00
CA LEU A 27 -8.28 -4.10 1.27
C LEU A 27 -8.38 -2.64 1.68
N ALA A 28 -8.68 -2.42 2.96
CA ALA A 28 -8.49 -1.14 3.63
C ALA A 28 -7.43 -1.33 4.71
N LEU A 29 -6.29 -0.64 4.58
CA LEU A 29 -5.16 -0.73 5.49
C LEU A 29 -5.08 0.56 6.32
N ASN A 30 -5.39 0.47 7.61
CA ASN A 30 -5.27 1.58 8.55
C ASN A 30 -3.88 1.53 9.18
N HIS A 31 -2.92 2.28 8.64
CA HIS A 31 -1.59 2.34 9.22
C HIS A 31 -1.60 3.09 10.56
N GLN A 32 -0.97 2.49 11.55
CA GLN A 32 -0.84 3.02 12.89
C GLN A 32 0.59 2.87 13.40
N PHE A 33 0.94 3.65 14.41
CA PHE A 33 2.16 3.53 15.18
C PHE A 33 1.79 3.48 16.66
N ASN A 34 1.95 2.30 17.28
CA ASN A 34 1.52 2.04 18.66
C ASN A 34 0.06 2.42 18.93
N GLY A 35 -0.84 2.14 17.97
CA GLY A 35 -2.27 2.41 18.07
C GLY A 35 -2.70 3.84 17.71
N ALA A 36 -1.77 4.77 17.48
CA ALA A 36 -2.07 6.09 16.93
C ALA A 36 -2.02 6.06 15.40
N SER A 37 -2.86 6.84 14.71
CA SER A 37 -2.82 6.95 13.24
C SER A 37 -1.41 7.33 12.76
N PHE A 38 -0.92 6.60 11.77
CA PHE A 38 0.39 6.85 11.17
C PHE A 38 0.32 7.95 10.12
N SER A 39 1.28 8.86 10.20
CA SER A 39 1.56 9.92 9.24
C SER A 39 3.07 10.12 9.12
N TYR A 40 3.54 10.39 7.90
CA TYR A 40 4.93 10.75 7.66
C TYR A 40 5.26 12.15 8.22
N GLY A 41 6.53 12.36 8.57
CA GLY A 41 7.00 13.62 9.16
C GLY A 41 6.63 13.83 10.63
N THR A 42 5.93 12.86 11.23
CA THR A 42 5.64 12.81 12.66
C THR A 42 6.76 12.08 13.40
N THR A 43 7.12 12.59 14.58
CA THR A 43 8.00 11.91 15.52
C THR A 43 7.17 11.07 16.49
N TYR A 44 7.48 9.79 16.59
CA TYR A 44 6.83 8.81 17.45
C TYR A 44 7.77 8.36 18.57
N ASP A 45 7.20 7.80 19.63
CA ASP A 45 7.93 7.08 20.67
C ASP A 45 7.96 5.58 20.36
N LEU A 46 9.16 5.03 20.19
CA LEU A 46 9.41 3.60 20.09
C LEU A 46 10.15 3.14 21.35
N ASN A 47 9.39 2.70 22.35
CA ASN A 47 9.90 2.19 23.63
C ASN A 47 10.81 3.20 24.37
N GLY A 48 10.48 4.49 24.34
CA GLY A 48 11.26 5.56 24.95
C GLY A 48 12.31 6.21 24.03
N THR A 49 12.43 5.76 22.78
CA THR A 49 13.30 6.37 21.77
C THR A 49 12.48 7.11 20.73
N ALA A 50 12.80 8.38 20.46
CA ALA A 50 12.14 9.14 19.42
C ALA A 50 12.54 8.63 18.03
N VAL A 51 11.55 8.40 17.16
CA VAL A 51 11.74 7.90 15.79
C VAL A 51 10.81 8.62 14.82
N SER A 52 11.28 8.91 13.62
CA SER A 52 10.44 9.40 12.52
C SER A 52 10.64 8.56 11.28
N LEU A 53 9.56 8.23 10.58
CA LEU A 53 9.62 7.44 9.35
C LEU A 53 9.45 8.38 8.16
N SER A 54 10.29 8.20 7.15
CA SER A 54 10.21 8.91 5.86
C SER A 54 9.65 8.03 4.75
N ARG A 55 9.71 6.70 4.93
CA ARG A 55 9.19 5.73 3.97
C ARG A 55 8.78 4.43 4.65
N VAL A 56 7.53 4.04 4.44
CA VAL A 56 6.97 2.75 4.85
C VAL A 56 6.26 2.17 3.64
N GLN A 57 6.91 1.22 2.96
CA GLN A 57 6.32 0.51 1.83
C GLN A 57 6.59 -0.98 1.93
N TYR A 58 5.66 -1.81 1.50
CA TYR A 58 5.82 -3.27 1.56
C TYR A 58 4.92 -3.98 0.55
N TYR A 59 5.36 -5.15 0.10
CA TYR A 59 4.59 -6.01 -0.77
C TYR A 59 3.73 -6.98 0.01
N MET A 60 2.52 -7.21 -0.47
CA MET A 60 1.66 -8.31 -0.04
C MET A 60 1.33 -9.15 -1.28
N CYS A 61 1.41 -10.46 -1.16
CA CYS A 61 1.06 -11.41 -2.22
C CYS A 61 0.43 -12.67 -1.64
N GLY A 62 0.21 -13.69 -2.48
CA GLY A 62 -0.22 -15.01 -1.99
C GLY A 62 -1.61 -15.01 -1.34
N PHE A 63 -2.46 -14.07 -1.73
CA PHE A 63 -3.79 -13.91 -1.13
C PHE A 63 -4.63 -15.18 -1.29
N GLU A 64 -5.24 -15.63 -0.19
CA GLU A 64 -6.15 -16.76 -0.16
C GLU A 64 -7.38 -16.42 0.70
N MET A 65 -8.55 -16.86 0.22
CA MET A 65 -9.84 -16.60 0.86
C MET A 65 -10.52 -17.91 1.22
N THR A 66 -11.00 -18.01 2.46
CA THR A 66 -11.98 -19.02 2.87
C THR A 66 -13.37 -18.42 2.76
N HIS A 67 -14.29 -19.04 2.03
CA HIS A 67 -15.61 -18.50 1.71
C HIS A 67 -16.68 -19.58 1.53
N ASP A 68 -17.95 -19.16 1.50
CA ASP A 68 -19.12 -19.97 1.11
C ASP A 68 -19.15 -21.40 1.70
N GLY A 69 -18.98 -21.51 3.02
CA GLY A 69 -19.00 -22.77 3.75
C GLY A 69 -17.66 -23.52 3.77
N GLY A 70 -16.55 -22.79 3.88
CA GLY A 70 -15.20 -23.35 3.99
C GLY A 70 -14.52 -23.71 2.66
N GLN A 71 -15.00 -23.19 1.53
CA GLN A 71 -14.29 -23.27 0.24
C GLN A 71 -13.07 -22.34 0.26
N THR A 72 -12.02 -22.72 -0.45
CA THR A 72 -10.78 -21.94 -0.53
C THR A 72 -10.53 -21.51 -1.98
N THR A 73 -10.29 -20.22 -2.18
CA THR A 73 -9.92 -19.62 -3.47
C THR A 73 -8.65 -18.79 -3.30
N SER A 74 -7.65 -19.05 -4.14
CA SER A 74 -6.40 -18.28 -4.17
C SER A 74 -6.43 -17.22 -5.27
N MET A 75 -5.76 -16.09 -5.01
CA MET A 75 -5.58 -14.98 -5.95
C MET A 75 -4.08 -14.80 -6.25
N PRO A 76 -3.44 -15.76 -6.93
CA PRO A 76 -1.97 -15.80 -7.09
C PRO A 76 -1.40 -14.70 -7.98
N ASP A 77 -2.26 -13.93 -8.65
CA ASP A 77 -1.89 -12.79 -9.49
C ASP A 77 -2.19 -11.43 -8.82
N ALA A 78 -2.79 -11.43 -7.63
CA ALA A 78 -3.04 -10.23 -6.86
C ALA A 78 -1.77 -9.83 -6.08
N TYR A 79 -1.35 -8.59 -6.26
CA TYR A 79 -0.25 -7.96 -5.53
C TYR A 79 -0.73 -6.63 -4.97
N VAL A 80 -0.23 -6.30 -3.79
CA VAL A 80 -0.36 -4.96 -3.22
C VAL A 80 1.03 -4.43 -2.94
N LEU A 81 1.33 -3.22 -3.43
CA LEU A 81 2.44 -2.42 -2.94
C LEU A 81 1.85 -1.40 -1.97
N ALA A 82 1.82 -1.74 -0.70
CA ALA A 82 1.28 -0.88 0.33
C ALA A 82 2.23 0.30 0.61
N SER A 83 1.66 1.43 0.98
CA SER A 83 2.35 2.63 1.44
C SER A 83 1.68 3.13 2.71
N GLY A 84 2.45 3.62 3.69
CA GLY A 84 1.91 4.04 4.99
C GLY A 84 0.90 5.20 4.97
N ASN A 85 0.74 5.88 3.82
CA ASN A 85 -0.21 6.98 3.60
C ASN A 85 -1.32 6.62 2.59
N VAL A 86 -1.46 5.34 2.24
CA VAL A 86 -2.46 4.86 1.28
C VAL A 86 -3.22 3.73 1.94
N SER A 87 -4.53 3.91 2.05
CA SER A 87 -5.41 3.01 2.78
C SER A 87 -6.08 2.01 1.86
N ASN A 88 -6.44 2.37 0.63
CA ASN A 88 -7.35 1.57 -0.19
C ASN A 88 -6.65 0.85 -1.34
N TYR A 89 -6.88 -0.47 -1.44
CA TYR A 89 -6.33 -1.30 -2.50
C TYR A 89 -7.37 -2.27 -3.04
N THR A 90 -7.42 -2.43 -4.36
CA THR A 90 -8.26 -3.45 -5.01
C THR A 90 -7.44 -4.70 -5.27
N LEU A 91 -7.94 -5.86 -4.82
CA LEU A 91 -7.33 -7.16 -5.09
C LEU A 91 -7.82 -7.79 -6.40
N GLY A 92 -9.06 -7.47 -6.79
CA GLY A 92 -9.70 -8.00 -7.99
C GLY A 92 -11.15 -8.35 -7.71
N SER A 93 -11.70 -9.29 -8.48
CA SER A 93 -13.08 -9.75 -8.30
C SER A 93 -13.14 -11.27 -8.35
N GLU A 94 -13.88 -11.86 -7.41
CA GLU A 94 -13.97 -13.31 -7.25
C GLU A 94 -15.42 -13.79 -7.18
N ASN A 95 -15.65 -15.06 -7.52
CA ASN A 95 -16.99 -15.65 -7.48
C ASN A 95 -17.33 -16.18 -6.08
N ILE A 96 -17.41 -15.27 -5.10
CA ILE A 96 -17.73 -15.59 -3.70
C ILE A 96 -18.97 -14.83 -3.22
N THR A 97 -19.73 -15.39 -2.28
CA THR A 97 -20.91 -14.71 -1.68
C THR A 97 -20.62 -14.18 -0.28
N SER A 98 -19.90 -14.94 0.53
CA SER A 98 -19.50 -14.56 1.89
C SER A 98 -18.08 -14.98 2.23
N LEU A 99 -17.29 -14.05 2.75
CA LEU A 99 -15.92 -14.27 3.20
C LEU A 99 -15.89 -14.67 4.69
N GLU A 100 -15.16 -15.73 4.99
CA GLU A 100 -15.06 -16.40 6.30
C GLU A 100 -13.64 -16.35 6.88
N GLY A 101 -12.63 -16.32 6.00
CA GLY A 101 -11.23 -16.22 6.35
C GLY A 101 -10.39 -15.67 5.21
N PHE A 102 -9.20 -15.18 5.56
CA PHE A 102 -8.30 -14.48 4.65
C PHE A 102 -6.86 -14.70 5.09
N SER A 103 -5.94 -14.91 4.16
CA SER A 103 -4.50 -14.98 4.43
C SER A 103 -3.71 -14.39 3.26
N PHE A 104 -2.46 -14.03 3.52
CA PHE A 104 -1.53 -13.48 2.55
C PHE A 104 -0.10 -13.62 3.06
N ASP A 105 0.87 -13.44 2.16
CA ASP A 105 2.28 -13.34 2.48
C ASP A 105 2.75 -11.88 2.47
N LEU A 106 3.63 -11.53 3.40
CA LEU A 106 4.43 -10.29 3.35
C LEU A 106 5.67 -10.54 2.48
N GLY A 107 5.73 -9.87 1.34
CA GLY A 107 6.81 -9.94 0.36
C GLY A 107 6.33 -10.23 -1.06
N VAL A 108 7.24 -10.74 -1.88
CA VAL A 108 6.96 -11.17 -3.26
C VAL A 108 7.32 -12.64 -3.38
N ASP A 109 6.44 -13.44 -3.99
CA ASP A 109 6.70 -14.87 -4.18
C ASP A 109 7.97 -15.13 -5.00
N ALA A 110 8.66 -16.23 -4.69
CA ALA A 110 9.94 -16.57 -5.31
C ALA A 110 9.86 -16.76 -6.83
N ALA A 111 8.68 -17.09 -7.39
CA ALA A 111 8.54 -17.26 -8.83
C ALA A 111 8.61 -15.91 -9.56
N ARG A 112 8.14 -14.82 -8.93
CA ARG A 112 8.14 -13.47 -9.50
C ARG A 112 9.25 -12.56 -8.99
N ASN A 113 9.82 -12.83 -7.82
CA ASN A 113 10.84 -11.98 -7.21
C ASN A 113 12.05 -11.73 -8.16
N GLY A 114 12.45 -12.75 -8.92
CA GLY A 114 13.55 -12.67 -9.89
C GLY A 114 13.19 -12.18 -11.29
N MET A 115 11.91 -11.90 -11.59
CA MET A 115 11.47 -11.56 -12.97
C MET A 115 11.83 -10.14 -13.40
N GLY A 116 12.14 -9.26 -12.44
CA GLY A 116 12.43 -7.85 -12.69
C GLY A 116 11.20 -7.02 -13.08
N THR A 117 11.30 -5.72 -12.86
CA THR A 117 10.20 -4.76 -13.00
C THR A 117 9.71 -4.55 -14.44
N GLN A 118 10.58 -4.79 -15.43
CA GLN A 118 10.26 -4.66 -16.85
C GLN A 118 9.32 -5.75 -17.39
N SER A 119 9.09 -6.80 -16.60
CA SER A 119 8.17 -7.88 -16.96
C SER A 119 6.70 -7.51 -16.75
N TRP A 120 6.42 -6.33 -16.18
CA TRP A 120 5.08 -5.89 -15.78
C TRP A 120 4.66 -4.61 -16.50
N PRO A 121 3.37 -4.46 -16.84
CA PRO A 121 2.86 -3.24 -17.45
C PRO A 121 2.89 -2.07 -16.45
N ALA A 122 2.97 -0.84 -16.95
CA ALA A 122 2.88 0.35 -16.13
C ALA A 122 1.59 0.35 -15.29
N GLY A 123 1.71 0.72 -14.01
CA GLY A 123 0.61 0.67 -13.04
C GLY A 123 0.48 -0.65 -12.28
N HIS A 124 1.15 -1.72 -12.71
CA HIS A 124 1.20 -2.95 -11.92
C HIS A 124 2.09 -2.75 -10.66
N PRO A 125 1.74 -3.32 -9.49
CA PRO A 125 2.53 -3.18 -8.25
C PRO A 125 4.00 -3.64 -8.38
N LEU A 126 4.24 -4.68 -9.18
CA LEU A 126 5.58 -5.19 -9.49
C LEU A 126 6.27 -4.48 -10.68
N ALA A 127 5.61 -3.51 -11.34
CA ALA A 127 6.28 -2.71 -12.36
C ALA A 127 7.30 -1.75 -11.75
N ALA A 128 8.05 -1.03 -12.60
CA ALA A 128 9.05 -0.08 -12.15
C ALA A 128 8.42 1.01 -11.28
N GLN A 129 8.85 1.08 -10.02
CA GLN A 129 8.39 2.07 -9.05
C GLN A 129 9.35 3.26 -8.97
N SER A 130 8.86 4.38 -8.45
CA SER A 130 9.70 5.53 -8.13
C SER A 130 9.18 6.16 -6.84
N PRO A 131 9.94 6.11 -5.72
CA PRO A 131 11.26 5.47 -5.56
C PRO A 131 11.26 3.96 -5.86
N SER A 132 12.42 3.39 -6.19
CA SER A 132 12.50 1.97 -6.57
C SER A 132 12.11 1.06 -5.40
N MET A 133 11.41 -0.03 -5.75
CA MET A 133 11.08 -1.15 -4.85
C MET A 133 11.81 -2.43 -5.29
N ASP A 134 12.82 -2.28 -6.13
CA ASP A 134 13.69 -3.35 -6.64
C ASP A 134 15.16 -2.93 -6.58
N TRP A 135 16.01 -3.94 -6.64
CA TRP A 135 17.45 -3.79 -6.69
C TRP A 135 18.04 -4.69 -7.77
N SER A 136 19.10 -4.23 -8.42
CA SER A 136 19.71 -4.97 -9.53
C SER A 136 20.78 -5.98 -9.11
N TRP A 137 21.41 -5.82 -7.94
CA TRP A 137 22.45 -6.75 -7.46
C TRP A 137 22.62 -6.81 -5.91
N PRO A 138 22.20 -7.90 -5.23
CA PRO A 138 21.50 -9.06 -5.80
C PRO A 138 20.15 -8.64 -6.39
N GLY A 139 19.72 -9.33 -7.44
CA GLY A 139 18.48 -9.00 -8.14
C GLY A 139 17.25 -9.40 -7.33
N GLY A 140 16.26 -8.51 -7.23
CA GLY A 140 14.98 -8.83 -6.60
C GLY A 140 14.21 -7.58 -6.16
N TYR A 141 13.03 -7.80 -5.62
CA TYR A 141 12.21 -6.77 -4.99
C TYR A 141 12.60 -6.60 -3.53
N PHE A 142 12.53 -5.38 -3.04
CA PHE A 142 12.47 -5.11 -1.62
C PHE A 142 11.08 -5.49 -1.11
N PHE A 143 10.99 -6.53 -0.29
CA PHE A 143 9.71 -7.01 0.28
C PHE A 143 9.10 -5.96 1.19
N TRP A 144 9.95 -5.17 1.84
CA TRP A 144 9.58 -3.95 2.56
C TRP A 144 10.73 -2.94 2.50
N VAL A 145 10.38 -1.69 2.73
CA VAL A 145 11.26 -0.55 2.94
C VAL A 145 10.73 0.23 4.13
N LEU A 146 11.49 0.23 5.23
CA LEU A 146 11.29 1.08 6.40
C LEU A 146 12.51 1.99 6.53
N ASP A 147 12.37 3.22 6.06
CA ASP A 147 13.41 4.25 6.15
C ASP A 147 12.94 5.36 7.09
N GLY A 148 13.89 5.93 7.83
CA GLY A 148 13.60 6.98 8.79
C GLY A 148 14.84 7.45 9.53
N ASP A 149 14.61 8.16 10.63
CA ASP A 149 15.63 8.67 11.53
C ASP A 149 15.29 8.26 12.96
N VAL A 150 16.31 8.02 13.78
CA VAL A 150 16.20 7.70 15.20
C VAL A 150 16.99 8.72 16.02
N ASP A 151 16.48 9.05 17.20
CA ASP A 151 17.16 9.91 18.18
C ASP A 151 18.26 9.10 18.90
N THR A 152 19.51 9.54 18.76
CA THR A 152 20.68 8.86 19.34
C THR A 152 21.26 9.55 20.58
N ASP A 153 20.77 10.73 20.94
CA ASP A 153 21.26 11.51 22.08
C ASP A 153 20.19 11.82 23.15
N ALA A 154 18.96 11.35 22.93
CA ALA A 154 17.79 11.45 23.79
C ALA A 154 17.32 12.90 24.02
N ASP A 155 17.53 13.78 23.03
CA ASP A 155 16.99 15.15 23.06
C ASP A 155 15.54 15.25 22.55
N GLY A 156 14.98 14.15 22.05
CA GLY A 156 13.63 14.04 21.48
C GLY A 156 13.58 14.28 19.97
N THR A 157 14.71 14.55 19.32
CA THR A 157 14.83 14.84 17.90
C THR A 157 15.55 13.70 17.17
N PRO A 158 14.88 13.00 16.25
CA PRO A 158 15.56 12.02 15.40
C PRO A 158 16.69 12.65 14.59
N ASP A 159 17.90 12.09 14.68
CA ASP A 159 19.12 12.71 14.14
C ASP A 159 20.04 11.73 13.37
N GLN A 160 19.76 10.42 13.45
CA GLN A 160 20.50 9.41 12.73
C GLN A 160 19.58 8.59 11.80
N ALA A 161 19.87 8.65 10.51
CA ALA A 161 19.16 7.88 9.51
C ALA A 161 19.37 6.36 9.66
N PHE A 162 18.30 5.59 9.42
CA PHE A 162 18.32 4.15 9.24
C PHE A 162 17.54 3.74 7.99
N SER A 163 17.90 2.58 7.43
CA SER A 163 17.21 1.98 6.29
C SER A 163 17.14 0.46 6.44
N LEU A 164 15.93 -0.07 6.55
CA LEU A 164 15.64 -1.51 6.60
C LEU A 164 14.89 -1.90 5.33
N ARG A 165 15.61 -2.50 4.39
CA ARG A 165 15.05 -2.95 3.11
C ARG A 165 15.24 -4.45 2.95
N GLY A 166 14.17 -5.20 3.13
CA GLY A 166 14.21 -6.66 3.09
C GLY A 166 14.37 -7.16 1.67
N LEU A 167 15.47 -7.85 1.36
CA LEU A 167 15.75 -8.38 0.02
C LEU A 167 16.11 -9.87 0.08
N GLY A 168 15.36 -10.67 -0.69
CA GLY A 168 15.63 -12.10 -0.92
C GLY A 168 14.52 -13.04 -0.46
N ASP A 169 14.32 -14.14 -1.18
CA ASP A 169 13.18 -15.08 -1.00
C ASP A 169 13.04 -15.63 0.41
N VAL A 170 14.14 -15.73 1.17
CA VAL A 170 14.13 -16.22 2.56
C VAL A 170 13.32 -15.33 3.51
N LEU A 171 13.06 -14.08 3.11
CA LEU A 171 12.28 -13.12 3.87
C LEU A 171 10.77 -13.20 3.60
N LEU A 172 10.32 -14.04 2.66
CA LEU A 172 8.90 -14.21 2.38
C LEU A 172 8.24 -14.76 3.65
N THR A 173 7.29 -14.01 4.18
CA THR A 173 6.71 -14.27 5.50
C THR A 173 5.22 -14.56 5.34
N ASP A 174 4.82 -15.80 5.65
CA ASP A 174 3.42 -16.17 5.77
C ASP A 174 2.79 -15.45 6.96
N VAL A 175 1.78 -14.61 6.72
CA VAL A 175 1.07 -13.88 7.77
C VAL A 175 -0.04 -14.76 8.30
N SER A 176 -0.10 -14.86 9.64
CA SER A 176 -1.07 -15.71 10.34
C SER A 176 -2.49 -15.49 9.82
N ALA A 177 -3.13 -16.57 9.36
CA ALA A 177 -4.43 -16.49 8.72
C ALA A 177 -5.50 -15.88 9.63
N PHE A 178 -6.31 -15.00 9.05
CA PHE A 178 -7.44 -14.35 9.69
C PHE A 178 -8.68 -15.21 9.50
N SER A 179 -9.44 -15.43 10.58
CA SER A 179 -10.65 -16.26 10.58
C SER A 179 -11.77 -15.59 11.37
N GLY A 180 -12.99 -16.12 11.24
CA GLY A 180 -14.16 -15.53 11.88
C GLY A 180 -14.65 -14.25 11.19
N ILE A 181 -14.22 -14.03 9.95
CA ILE A 181 -14.74 -12.96 9.09
C ILE A 181 -16.18 -13.28 8.75
N ASN A 182 -17.03 -12.26 8.68
CA ASN A 182 -18.42 -12.39 8.26
C ASN A 182 -18.79 -11.19 7.38
N LEU A 183 -18.19 -11.17 6.18
CA LEU A 183 -18.44 -10.13 5.18
C LEU A 183 -19.16 -10.74 4.00
N SER A 184 -20.13 -10.02 3.45
CA SER A 184 -20.90 -10.45 2.28
C SER A 184 -21.41 -9.23 1.52
N GLY A 185 -21.75 -9.42 0.25
CA GLY A 185 -22.22 -8.36 -0.62
C GLY A 185 -21.55 -8.42 -1.98
N ASN A 186 -21.87 -7.46 -2.84
CA ASN A 186 -21.28 -7.36 -4.19
C ASN A 186 -19.86 -6.76 -4.18
N ALA A 187 -19.48 -6.14 -3.07
CA ALA A 187 -18.12 -5.70 -2.78
C ALA A 187 -17.82 -6.05 -1.32
N ILE A 188 -16.68 -6.68 -1.10
CA ILE A 188 -16.16 -7.06 0.22
C ILE A 188 -14.89 -6.26 0.44
N THR A 189 -14.85 -5.49 1.53
CA THR A 189 -13.66 -4.77 1.96
C THR A 189 -13.13 -5.38 3.24
N ILE A 190 -11.92 -5.91 3.18
CA ILE A 190 -11.20 -6.47 4.33
C ILE A 190 -10.43 -5.31 4.97
N ALA A 191 -10.95 -4.78 6.07
CA ALA A 191 -10.30 -3.73 6.83
C ALA A 191 -9.29 -4.34 7.82
N MET A 192 -8.06 -3.83 7.80
CA MET A 192 -6.96 -4.26 8.64
C MET A 192 -6.23 -3.06 9.24
N ASP A 193 -5.88 -3.15 10.51
CA ASP A 193 -4.94 -2.21 11.13
C ASP A 193 -3.52 -2.74 10.96
N VAL A 194 -2.59 -1.85 10.62
CA VAL A 194 -1.18 -2.16 10.36
C VAL A 194 -0.32 -1.38 11.34
N ASN A 195 0.17 -2.02 12.41
CA ASN A 195 1.02 -1.36 13.40
C ASN A 195 2.49 -1.36 12.97
N VAL A 196 2.93 -0.24 12.41
CA VAL A 196 4.28 -0.05 11.89
C VAL A 196 5.35 -0.19 13.00
N ALA A 197 5.02 0.21 14.23
CA ALA A 197 5.93 0.10 15.37
C ALA A 197 6.30 -1.36 15.68
N ASP A 198 5.38 -2.29 15.44
CA ASP A 198 5.55 -3.71 15.76
C ASP A 198 6.62 -4.37 14.89
N TRP A 199 6.79 -3.93 13.64
CA TRP A 199 7.91 -4.37 12.80
C TRP A 199 9.27 -3.99 13.40
N LEU A 200 9.36 -2.84 14.08
CA LEU A 200 10.61 -2.28 14.59
C LEU A 200 10.99 -2.80 15.98
N GLN A 201 10.15 -3.63 16.60
CA GLN A 201 10.40 -4.16 17.94
C GLN A 201 11.70 -4.98 17.99
N ASN A 202 12.47 -4.76 19.05
CA ASN A 202 13.74 -5.42 19.30
C ASN A 202 14.84 -5.16 18.23
N ILE A 203 14.67 -4.13 17.39
CA ILE A 203 15.71 -3.65 16.47
C ILE A 203 16.35 -2.39 17.05
N ASP A 204 17.67 -2.41 17.23
CA ASP A 204 18.44 -1.22 17.62
C ASP A 204 18.70 -0.33 16.39
N LEU A 205 17.75 0.56 16.10
CA LEU A 205 17.78 1.45 14.93
C LEU A 205 19.04 2.32 14.88
N ALA A 206 19.62 2.68 16.03
CA ALA A 206 20.84 3.48 16.12
C ALA A 206 22.09 2.74 15.59
N THR A 207 21.98 1.43 15.34
CA THR A 207 23.09 0.62 14.81
C THR A 207 22.85 0.12 13.39
N VAL A 208 21.65 0.31 12.83
CA VAL A 208 21.27 -0.22 11.53
C VAL A 208 22.04 0.47 10.41
N PHE A 209 22.03 1.82 10.38
CA PHE A 209 22.44 2.67 9.26
C PHE A 209 21.74 2.30 7.94
N SER A 210 22.12 1.20 7.30
CA SER A 210 21.50 0.71 6.08
C SER A 210 21.67 -0.80 5.96
N GLN A 211 20.57 -1.51 5.78
CA GLN A 211 20.55 -2.96 5.56
C GLN A 211 19.61 -3.32 4.41
N HIS A 212 20.21 -3.72 3.27
CA HIS A 212 19.52 -3.99 2.00
C HIS A 212 19.67 -5.47 1.58
N ASP A 213 19.38 -6.38 2.51
CA ASP A 213 19.57 -7.83 2.36
C ASP A 213 18.65 -8.61 3.32
N ALA A 214 18.89 -9.92 3.44
CA ALA A 214 18.25 -10.79 4.41
C ALA A 214 19.00 -10.87 5.76
N GLY A 215 19.65 -9.79 6.18
CA GLY A 215 20.35 -9.68 7.46
C GLY A 215 19.42 -9.80 8.67
N ALA A 216 20.02 -9.87 9.87
CA ALA A 216 19.32 -10.18 11.11
C ALA A 216 18.13 -9.25 11.39
N ASN A 217 18.28 -7.94 11.15
CA ASN A 217 17.19 -6.99 11.40
C ASN A 217 16.00 -7.21 10.43
N ASN A 218 16.26 -7.61 9.18
CA ASN A 218 15.19 -7.88 8.21
C ASN A 218 14.53 -9.24 8.50
N GLN A 219 15.28 -10.25 8.93
CA GLN A 219 14.67 -11.49 9.44
C GLN A 219 13.80 -11.24 10.67
N LEU A 220 14.19 -10.29 11.52
CA LEU A 220 13.39 -9.89 12.67
C LEU A 220 12.11 -9.16 12.26
N ILE A 221 12.11 -8.31 11.23
CA ILE A 221 10.88 -7.74 10.65
C ILE A 221 9.90 -8.83 10.21
N GLY A 222 10.37 -9.84 9.46
CA GLY A 222 9.53 -10.98 9.09
C GLY A 222 9.00 -11.74 10.31
N THR A 223 9.84 -11.97 11.30
CA THR A 223 9.43 -12.63 12.56
C THR A 223 8.40 -11.82 13.36
N ASN A 224 8.62 -10.52 13.50
CA ASN A 224 7.76 -9.59 14.22
C ASN A 224 6.39 -9.44 13.57
N THR A 225 6.30 -9.62 12.25
CA THR A 225 5.04 -9.59 11.49
C THR A 225 3.95 -10.43 12.17
N ASN A 226 4.32 -11.60 12.69
CA ASN A 226 3.42 -12.47 13.45
C ASN A 226 3.59 -12.32 14.97
N ASN A 227 4.83 -12.28 15.48
CA ASN A 227 5.08 -12.32 16.93
C ASN A 227 4.56 -11.08 17.66
N GLU A 228 4.64 -9.92 17.02
CA GLU A 228 4.20 -8.64 17.56
C GLU A 228 2.83 -8.23 17.00
N THR A 229 2.22 -9.06 16.15
CA THR A 229 0.87 -8.86 15.59
C THR A 229 0.73 -7.57 14.78
N VAL A 230 1.63 -7.38 13.79
CA VAL A 230 1.62 -6.17 12.94
C VAL A 230 0.28 -5.97 12.23
N PHE A 231 -0.36 -7.05 11.81
CA PHE A 231 -1.64 -7.03 11.10
C PHE A 231 -2.75 -7.57 12.00
N THR A 232 -3.83 -6.80 12.15
CA THR A 232 -5.07 -7.23 12.81
C THR A 232 -6.28 -6.87 11.98
N LEU A 233 -7.34 -7.68 12.00
CA LEU A 233 -8.63 -7.26 11.45
C LEU A 233 -9.16 -6.06 12.24
N SER A 234 -9.52 -4.99 11.54
CA SER A 234 -10.13 -3.83 12.17
C SER A 234 -11.49 -4.24 12.75
N ALA A 235 -11.75 -3.86 14.00
CA ALA A 235 -13.05 -4.10 14.61
C ALA A 235 -14.13 -3.35 13.81
N SER A 236 -15.25 -4.01 13.49
CA SER A 236 -16.42 -3.34 12.95
C SER A 236 -17.06 -2.46 14.04
N LEU A 237 -16.48 -1.30 14.31
CA LEU A 237 -17.05 -0.30 15.21
C LEU A 237 -17.99 0.59 14.39
N SER A 238 -19.29 0.31 14.53
CA SER A 238 -20.33 1.26 14.15
C SER A 238 -20.22 2.48 15.06
N THR A 239 -19.71 3.58 14.53
CA THR A 239 -20.15 4.98 14.63
C THR A 239 -18.98 5.76 14.04
N GLU A 240 -19.12 6.34 12.85
CA GLU A 240 -18.17 7.33 12.38
C GLU A 240 -18.16 8.47 13.40
N GLU A 241 -17.13 8.51 14.24
CA GLU A 241 -16.77 9.76 14.88
C GLU A 241 -16.39 10.68 13.71
N LEU A 242 -17.07 11.83 13.59
CA LEU A 242 -16.73 12.88 12.63
C LEU A 242 -15.34 13.43 13.00
N THR A 243 -14.30 12.67 12.69
CA THR A 243 -12.98 13.23 12.47
C THR A 243 -13.12 14.10 11.23
N LEU A 244 -12.83 15.39 11.37
CA LEU A 244 -12.54 16.22 10.21
C LEU A 244 -11.41 15.52 9.46
N GLU A 245 -11.68 15.01 8.26
CA GLU A 245 -10.60 14.57 7.40
C GLU A 245 -9.72 15.78 7.12
N GLU A 246 -8.45 15.69 7.52
CA GLU A 246 -7.43 16.69 7.23
C GLU A 246 -6.47 16.11 6.20
N SER A 247 -6.12 16.92 5.20
CA SER A 247 -5.13 16.54 4.21
C SER A 247 -3.74 16.44 4.86
N HIS A 248 -3.09 15.29 4.70
CA HIS A 248 -1.72 15.05 5.11
C HIS A 248 -0.82 15.02 3.88
N ILE A 249 0.16 15.94 3.83
CA ILE A 249 1.14 16.01 2.74
C ILE A 249 2.53 16.08 3.34
N TYR A 250 3.40 15.18 2.89
CA TYR A 250 4.78 15.07 3.33
C TYR A 250 5.72 14.96 2.13
N ALA A 251 6.89 15.57 2.22
CA ALA A 251 7.94 15.45 1.21
C ALA A 251 9.15 14.73 1.80
N ASP A 252 9.48 13.58 1.22
CA ASP A 252 10.75 12.91 1.47
C ASP A 252 11.83 13.46 0.55
N TYR A 253 12.94 13.90 1.16
CA TYR A 253 14.09 14.52 0.49
C TYR A 253 15.32 13.62 0.45
N GLN A 254 15.21 12.33 0.80
CA GLN A 254 16.35 11.40 0.72
C GLN A 254 17.00 11.37 -0.67
N MET A 255 16.21 11.57 -1.73
CA MET A 255 16.70 11.85 -3.07
C MET A 255 16.67 13.37 -3.33
N ALA A 256 17.80 14.04 -3.09
CA ALA A 256 17.89 15.51 -3.05
C ALA A 256 17.41 16.21 -4.35
N TYR A 257 17.60 15.56 -5.51
CA TYR A 257 17.19 16.03 -6.84
C TYR A 257 15.79 15.58 -7.27
N ALA A 258 15.14 14.68 -6.52
CA ALA A 258 13.85 14.09 -6.87
C ALA A 258 13.08 13.68 -5.61
N PRO A 259 12.55 14.65 -4.84
CA PRO A 259 11.77 14.33 -3.67
C PRO A 259 10.52 13.53 -4.04
N THR A 260 10.04 12.74 -3.10
CA THR A 260 8.75 12.05 -3.21
C THR A 260 7.74 12.77 -2.35
N ILE A 261 6.61 13.17 -2.93
CA ILE A 261 5.50 13.75 -2.19
C ILE A 261 4.51 12.65 -1.84
N TYR A 262 4.43 12.31 -0.56
CA TYR A 262 3.41 11.43 -0.01
C TYR A 262 2.19 12.27 0.36
N TYR A 263 1.01 11.86 -0.07
CA TYR A 263 -0.22 12.59 0.19
C TYR A 263 -1.38 11.65 0.50
N ASP A 264 -2.24 12.14 1.39
CA ASP A 264 -3.57 11.62 1.73
C ASP A 264 -4.45 12.85 1.91
N LEU A 265 -5.44 13.04 1.06
CA LEU A 265 -6.19 14.29 0.94
C LEU A 265 -7.61 14.10 1.47
N ALA A 266 -8.15 15.15 2.08
CA ALA A 266 -9.53 15.18 2.60
C ALA A 266 -10.59 15.25 1.48
N THR A 267 -10.58 14.27 0.57
CA THR A 267 -11.46 14.12 -0.58
C THR A 267 -11.49 12.65 -1.00
N ALA A 268 -12.66 12.12 -1.36
CA ALA A 268 -12.76 10.79 -1.97
C ALA A 268 -12.57 10.83 -3.51
N ASN A 269 -12.59 12.02 -4.10
CA ASN A 269 -12.54 12.21 -5.55
C ASN A 269 -11.11 12.38 -6.07
N GLU A 270 -10.91 11.97 -7.32
CA GLU A 270 -9.67 12.21 -8.06
C GLU A 270 -9.25 13.69 -8.02
N VAL A 271 -7.93 13.93 -8.02
CA VAL A 271 -7.33 15.25 -7.97
C VAL A 271 -6.38 15.47 -9.15
N ASP A 272 -6.26 16.73 -9.57
CA ASP A 272 -5.20 17.17 -10.46
C ASP A 272 -4.02 17.68 -9.63
N ILE A 273 -2.81 17.31 -10.03
CA ILE A 273 -1.55 17.76 -9.43
C ILE A 273 -0.88 18.77 -10.36
N THR A 274 -0.45 19.90 -9.81
CA THR A 274 0.43 20.85 -10.51
C THR A 274 1.60 21.24 -9.64
N VAL A 275 2.80 21.32 -10.22
CA VAL A 275 3.99 21.85 -9.53
C VAL A 275 4.37 23.16 -10.19
N VAL A 276 4.54 24.21 -9.38
CA VAL A 276 4.96 25.54 -9.82
C VAL A 276 6.27 25.96 -9.16
N ASP A 277 7.10 26.69 -9.90
CA ASP A 277 8.27 27.37 -9.35
C ASP A 277 7.90 28.70 -8.67
N MET A 278 8.86 29.37 -8.03
CA MET A 278 8.64 30.67 -7.37
C MET A 278 8.29 31.82 -8.31
N THR A 279 8.41 31.65 -9.63
CA THR A 279 7.93 32.63 -10.63
C THR A 279 6.46 32.40 -10.98
N GLY A 280 5.87 31.31 -10.52
CA GLY A 280 4.51 30.86 -10.84
C GLY A 280 4.43 30.04 -12.13
N ALA A 281 5.55 29.65 -12.72
CA ALA A 281 5.55 28.81 -13.92
C ALA A 281 5.27 27.35 -13.55
N VAL A 282 4.34 26.71 -14.26
CA VAL A 282 4.06 25.26 -14.10
C VAL A 282 5.22 24.46 -14.68
N VAL A 283 5.85 23.63 -13.85
CA VAL A 283 7.00 22.80 -14.23
C VAL A 283 6.66 21.32 -14.39
N LEU A 284 5.58 20.86 -13.75
CA LEU A 284 5.01 19.51 -13.83
C LEU A 284 3.49 19.54 -13.67
N GLU A 285 2.82 18.56 -14.27
CA GLU A 285 1.39 18.31 -14.12
C GLU A 285 1.09 16.81 -14.13
N ALA A 286 0.05 16.41 -13.40
CA ALA A 286 -0.61 15.13 -13.53
C ALA A 286 -2.11 15.31 -13.32
N LYS A 287 -2.91 14.51 -14.02
CA LYS A 287 -4.38 14.64 -14.04
C LYS A 287 -5.01 13.39 -13.47
N GLN A 288 -6.17 13.53 -12.84
CA GLN A 288 -6.98 12.40 -12.37
C GLN A 288 -6.18 11.41 -11.51
N GLN A 289 -5.43 11.94 -10.56
CA GLN A 289 -4.72 11.14 -9.58
C GLN A 289 -5.67 10.73 -8.46
N ASN A 290 -5.42 9.58 -7.83
CA ASN A 290 -6.15 9.18 -6.64
C ASN A 290 -6.00 10.25 -5.54
N PRO A 291 -6.93 10.33 -4.56
CA PRO A 291 -6.82 11.28 -3.45
C PRO A 291 -5.70 10.96 -2.47
N GLU A 292 -5.18 9.74 -2.51
CA GLU A 292 -4.02 9.27 -1.75
C GLU A 292 -2.97 8.68 -2.70
N GLY A 293 -1.69 8.86 -2.39
CA GLY A 293 -0.63 8.30 -3.22
C GLY A 293 0.77 8.86 -2.99
N ASN A 294 1.68 8.46 -3.89
CA ASN A 294 3.09 8.81 -3.85
C ASN A 294 3.47 9.49 -5.18
N TYR A 295 3.63 10.81 -5.17
CA TYR A 295 4.00 11.59 -6.35
C TYR A 295 5.51 11.83 -6.40
N PHE A 296 6.21 11.06 -7.23
CA PHE A 296 7.64 11.22 -7.46
C PHE A 296 7.92 12.32 -8.49
N ILE A 297 8.80 13.26 -8.15
CA ILE A 297 9.24 14.32 -9.06
C ILE A 297 10.17 13.73 -10.14
N ARG A 298 9.58 13.27 -11.25
CA ARG A 298 10.25 12.55 -12.36
C ARG A 298 11.10 13.44 -13.28
N LYS A 299 11.27 14.72 -12.96
CA LYS A 299 12.01 15.69 -13.77
C LYS A 299 13.07 16.32 -12.90
N GLU A 300 14.29 16.38 -13.39
CA GLU A 300 15.37 17.14 -12.76
C GLU A 300 14.94 18.62 -12.69
N LEU A 301 14.44 19.00 -11.51
CA LEU A 301 14.08 20.38 -11.22
C LEU A 301 15.36 21.11 -10.76
N PRO A 302 15.61 22.34 -11.22
CA PRO A 302 16.69 23.16 -10.68
C PRO A 302 16.56 23.36 -9.17
N ASP A 303 17.67 23.64 -8.50
CA ASP A 303 17.67 24.03 -7.09
C ASP A 303 16.69 25.17 -6.84
N GLY A 304 15.82 24.99 -5.87
CA GLY A 304 14.79 25.99 -5.63
C GLY A 304 13.69 25.52 -4.70
N THR A 305 12.79 26.45 -4.42
CA THR A 305 11.54 26.19 -3.72
C THR A 305 10.42 26.05 -4.75
N TYR A 306 9.54 25.10 -4.51
CA TYR A 306 8.40 24.80 -5.37
C TYR A 306 7.14 24.69 -4.52
N LEU A 307 5.99 24.91 -5.15
CA LEU A 307 4.68 24.58 -4.59
C LEU A 307 4.08 23.45 -5.40
N ILE A 308 3.62 22.40 -4.75
CA ILE A 308 2.75 21.38 -5.33
C ILE A 308 1.31 21.69 -4.90
N ASN A 309 0.41 21.75 -5.85
CA ASN A 309 -1.01 21.99 -5.63
C ASN A 309 -1.82 20.76 -6.04
N PHE A 310 -2.75 20.35 -5.18
CA PHE A 310 -3.73 19.30 -5.42
C PHE A 310 -5.11 19.95 -5.52
N THR A 311 -5.78 19.76 -6.64
CA THR A 311 -7.04 20.48 -6.93
C THR A 311 -8.10 19.57 -7.52
N ASN A 312 -9.34 19.71 -7.04
CA ASN A 312 -10.52 19.20 -7.70
C ASN A 312 -11.70 20.17 -7.45
N GLY A 313 -12.95 19.70 -7.59
CA GLY A 313 -14.14 20.53 -7.33
C GLY A 313 -14.38 20.86 -5.84
N GLU A 314 -13.67 20.21 -4.93
CA GLU A 314 -13.90 20.22 -3.48
C GLU A 314 -12.71 20.85 -2.73
N ILE A 315 -11.47 20.53 -3.15
CA ILE A 315 -10.25 20.94 -2.46
C ILE A 315 -9.29 21.73 -3.36
N ASN A 316 -8.44 22.53 -2.71
CA ASN A 316 -7.27 23.19 -3.29
C ASN A 316 -6.17 23.23 -2.22
N GLU A 317 -5.44 22.13 -2.11
CA GLU A 317 -4.38 21.95 -1.12
C GLU A 317 -3.04 22.31 -1.72
N GLN A 318 -2.18 22.95 -0.92
CA GLN A 318 -0.86 23.38 -1.36
C GLN A 318 0.21 22.98 -0.37
N PHE A 319 1.32 22.46 -0.88
CA PHE A 319 2.47 22.11 -0.07
C PHE A 319 3.75 22.70 -0.67
N ARG A 320 4.59 23.27 0.20
CA ARG A 320 5.89 23.82 -0.20
C ARG A 320 6.98 22.78 -0.01
N PHE A 321 7.74 22.50 -1.07
CA PHE A 321 8.91 21.64 -1.00
C PHE A 321 10.15 22.31 -1.61
N VAL A 322 11.32 21.73 -1.35
CA VAL A 322 12.62 22.23 -1.81
C VAL A 322 13.34 21.16 -2.62
N VAL A 323 13.93 21.54 -3.74
CA VAL A 323 14.87 20.69 -4.48
C VAL A 323 16.27 21.25 -4.26
N LYS A 324 17.22 20.37 -3.93
CA LYS A 324 18.64 20.69 -3.76
C LYS A 324 19.46 19.63 -4.48
N ASN A 325 20.08 19.98 -5.60
CA ASN A 325 20.98 19.09 -6.33
C ASN A 325 22.39 19.06 -5.71
#